data_AF-A0A5A9PPN9-F1
#
_entry.id   AF-A0A5A9PPN9-F1
#
_cell.length_a   1.000
_cell.length_b   1.000
_cell.length_c   1.000
_cell.angle_alpha   90.00
_cell.angle_beta   90.00
_cell.angle_gamma   90.00
#
_symmetry.space_group_name_H-M   'P 1'
#
loop_
_entity.id
_entity.type
_entity.pdbx_description
1 polymer ?
#
loop_
_entity_poly.entity_id
_entity_poly.type
_entity_poly.pdbx_seq_one_letter_code
_entity_poly.pdbx_strand_id
1 'polypeptide(L)'
;MINSCPPQSLNSIEEQWPFLFTKRGLCAHLKTLTGIDICDRIGEALQTKGKRIIHFFQRQTQNRHVQGLLQDYENDPSDMPDNRTGTATVLLLMKHFLEKEDSIFILADLARVTHAIYATRNERGEG
;
A
#
# COMPACT_ATOMS: atom_id res chain seq x y z
N MET A 1 15.53 -17.59 -16.56
CA MET A 1 14.89 -16.29 -16.86
C MET A 1 13.68 -16.16 -15.96
N ILE A 2 13.31 -14.95 -15.52
CA ILE A 2 12.16 -14.77 -14.62
C ILE A 2 10.85 -15.34 -15.22
N ASN A 3 10.73 -15.36 -16.55
CA ASN A 3 9.59 -15.92 -17.30
C ASN A 3 9.86 -17.35 -17.83
N SER A 4 10.70 -18.13 -17.15
CA SER A 4 10.99 -19.51 -17.55
C SER A 4 9.76 -20.42 -17.37
N CYS A 5 9.62 -21.44 -18.23
CA CYS A 5 8.64 -22.51 -18.11
C CYS A 5 9.38 -23.85 -17.93
N PRO A 6 9.17 -24.57 -16.81
CA PRO A 6 8.25 -24.26 -15.71
C PRO A 6 8.69 -23.04 -14.87
N PRO A 7 7.76 -22.41 -14.13
CA PRO A 7 8.07 -21.27 -13.26
C PRO A 7 9.17 -21.62 -12.26
N GLN A 8 10.11 -20.69 -12.06
CA GLN A 8 11.15 -20.83 -11.03
C GLN A 8 10.54 -20.68 -9.63
N SER A 9 11.17 -21.32 -8.63
CA SER A 9 10.78 -21.10 -7.23
C SER A 9 11.02 -19.64 -6.82
N LEU A 10 10.25 -19.14 -5.87
CA LEU A 10 10.39 -17.78 -5.34
C LEU A 10 11.83 -17.52 -4.83
N ASN A 11 12.41 -18.50 -4.13
CA ASN A 11 13.79 -18.43 -3.63
C ASN A 11 14.80 -18.28 -4.78
N SER A 12 14.64 -19.05 -5.85
CA SER A 12 15.50 -18.96 -7.02
C SER A 12 15.38 -17.62 -7.74
N ILE A 13 14.18 -17.03 -7.77
CA ILE A 13 13.96 -15.70 -8.35
C ILE A 13 14.61 -14.63 -7.48
N GLU A 14 14.51 -14.73 -6.15
CA GLU A 14 15.15 -13.80 -5.23
C GLU A 14 16.68 -13.86 -5.28
N GLU A 15 17.27 -15.05 -5.38
CA GLU A 15 18.72 -15.21 -5.55
C GLU A 15 19.21 -14.55 -6.85
N GLN A 16 18.45 -14.69 -7.95
CA GLN A 16 18.81 -14.14 -9.26
C GLN A 16 18.47 -12.64 -9.39
N TRP A 17 17.41 -12.18 -8.72
CA TRP A 17 16.83 -10.85 -8.86
C TRP A 17 16.45 -10.23 -7.50
N PRO A 18 17.39 -10.10 -6.55
CA PRO A 18 17.08 -9.70 -5.17
C PRO A 18 16.46 -8.30 -5.08
N PHE A 19 16.79 -7.41 -6.03
CA PHE A 19 16.24 -6.06 -6.06
C PHE A 19 14.72 -6.02 -6.29
N LEU A 20 14.13 -7.02 -6.95
CA LEU A 20 12.67 -7.11 -7.15
C LEU A 20 11.90 -7.33 -5.84
N PHE A 21 12.58 -7.78 -4.78
CA PHE A 21 12.01 -7.96 -3.45
C PHE A 21 12.15 -6.72 -2.56
N THR A 22 12.56 -5.59 -3.14
CA THR A 22 12.53 -4.28 -2.49
C THR A 22 11.53 -3.38 -3.19
N LYS A 23 10.80 -2.54 -2.43
CA LYS A 23 9.87 -1.55 -3.02
C LYS A 23 10.55 -0.73 -4.12
N ARG A 24 11.74 -0.19 -3.83
CA ARG A 24 12.51 0.65 -4.77
C ARG A 24 12.86 -0.12 -6.04
N GLY A 25 13.40 -1.32 -5.92
CA GLY A 25 13.83 -2.11 -7.08
C GLY A 25 12.67 -2.62 -7.91
N LEU A 26 11.56 -3.03 -7.28
CA LEU A 26 10.33 -3.41 -7.98
C LEU A 26 9.75 -2.23 -8.78
N CYS A 27 9.58 -1.06 -8.14
CA CYS A 27 9.05 0.14 -8.79
C CYS A 27 9.97 0.60 -9.94
N ALA A 28 11.29 0.59 -9.73
CA ALA A 28 12.25 0.95 -10.78
C ALA A 28 12.20 -0.03 -11.96
N HIS A 29 12.10 -1.33 -11.70
CA HIS A 29 11.99 -2.34 -12.75
C HIS A 29 10.70 -2.19 -13.56
N LEU A 30 9.56 -2.01 -12.88
CA LEU A 30 8.28 -1.76 -13.54
C LEU A 30 8.34 -0.51 -14.42
N LYS A 31 8.95 0.57 -13.92
CA LYS A 31 9.18 1.80 -14.70
C LYS A 31 10.03 1.55 -15.94
N THR A 32 11.10 0.77 -15.83
CA THR A 32 11.93 0.39 -16.99
C THR A 32 11.14 -0.39 -18.02
N LEU A 33 10.30 -1.33 -17.59
CA LEU A 33 9.50 -2.17 -18.51
C LEU A 33 8.34 -1.44 -19.17
N THR A 34 7.70 -0.51 -18.45
CA THR A 34 6.43 0.11 -18.88
C THR A 34 6.55 1.58 -19.24
N GLY A 35 7.64 2.24 -18.86
CA GLY A 35 7.78 3.70 -18.89
C GLY A 35 6.95 4.43 -17.83
N ILE A 36 6.20 3.71 -16.98
CA ILE A 36 5.27 4.30 -16.01
C ILE A 36 5.91 4.32 -14.62
N ASP A 37 6.06 5.51 -14.05
CA ASP A 37 6.39 5.64 -12.64
C ASP A 37 5.14 5.39 -11.78
N ILE A 38 5.03 4.18 -11.24
CA ILE A 38 3.86 3.76 -10.48
C ILE A 38 3.69 4.57 -9.17
N CYS A 39 4.79 4.99 -8.55
CA CYS A 39 4.74 5.78 -7.32
C CYS A 39 4.16 7.17 -7.61
N ASP A 40 4.66 7.82 -8.66
CA ASP A 40 4.17 9.14 -9.06
C ASP A 40 2.71 9.06 -9.52
N ARG A 41 2.35 8.06 -10.33
CA ARG A 41 0.98 7.91 -10.84
C ARG A 41 -0.04 7.60 -9.75
N ILE A 42 0.29 6.76 -8.78
CA ILE A 42 -0.58 6.49 -7.64
C ILE A 42 -0.71 7.77 -6.80
N GLY A 43 0.39 8.47 -6.54
CA GLY A 43 0.38 9.75 -5.83
C GLY A 43 -0.56 10.77 -6.48
N GLU A 44 -0.38 11.02 -7.78
CA GLU A 44 -1.23 11.93 -8.57
C GLU A 44 -2.70 11.51 -8.56
N ALA A 45 -2.99 10.21 -8.72
CA ALA A 45 -4.34 9.69 -8.69
C ALA A 45 -5.01 9.90 -7.33
N LEU A 46 -4.29 9.65 -6.23
CA LEU A 46 -4.80 9.90 -4.88
C LEU A 46 -5.03 11.39 -4.63
N GLN A 47 -4.18 12.28 -5.14
CA GLN A 47 -4.42 13.73 -4.99
C GLN A 47 -5.61 14.25 -5.79
N THR A 48 -5.80 13.74 -7.01
CA THR A 48 -6.84 14.25 -7.91
C THR A 48 -8.16 13.52 -7.71
N LYS A 49 -8.15 12.19 -7.82
CA LYS A 49 -9.34 11.35 -7.71
C LYS A 49 -9.73 11.12 -6.26
N GLY A 50 -8.77 11.08 -5.33
CA GLY A 50 -9.05 10.92 -3.90
C GLY A 50 -9.88 12.08 -3.34
N LYS A 51 -9.55 13.33 -3.66
CA LYS A 51 -10.38 14.49 -3.30
C LYS A 51 -11.82 14.36 -3.80
N ARG A 52 -12.00 13.86 -5.02
CA ARG A 52 -13.33 13.60 -5.61
C ARG A 52 -14.09 12.51 -4.86
N ILE A 53 -13.41 11.45 -4.45
CA ILE A 53 -13.99 10.35 -3.65
C ILE A 53 -14.41 10.87 -2.26
N ILE A 54 -13.55 11.63 -1.59
CA ILE A 54 -13.86 12.23 -0.29
C ILE A 54 -15.10 13.12 -0.41
N HIS A 55 -15.14 14.03 -1.39
CA HIS A 55 -16.29 14.89 -1.63
C HIS A 55 -17.58 14.13 -1.94
N PHE A 56 -17.49 13.00 -2.65
CA PHE A 56 -18.63 12.14 -2.89
C PHE A 56 -19.19 11.58 -1.58
N PHE A 57 -18.34 11.05 -0.70
CA PHE A 57 -18.78 10.50 0.59
C PHE A 57 -19.28 11.58 1.57
N GLN A 58 -18.69 12.78 1.57
CA GLN A 58 -19.20 13.92 2.35
C GLN A 58 -20.66 14.28 1.99
N ARG A 59 -21.04 14.12 0.72
CA ARG A 59 -22.42 14.38 0.26
C ARG A 59 -23.38 13.23 0.54
N GLN A 60 -22.88 12.02 0.83
CA GLN A 60 -23.71 10.88 1.22
C GLN A 60 -23.96 10.87 2.73
N THR A 61 -25.00 11.58 3.17
CA THR A 61 -25.35 11.74 4.59
C THR A 61 -25.81 10.45 5.30
N GLN A 62 -26.03 9.36 4.57
CA GLN A 62 -26.61 8.12 5.10
C GLN A 62 -25.57 7.05 5.48
N ASN A 63 -24.30 7.22 5.11
CA ASN A 63 -23.28 6.21 5.41
C ASN A 63 -22.60 6.49 6.76
N ARG A 64 -23.25 6.06 7.84
CA ARG A 64 -22.72 6.18 9.21
C ARG A 64 -21.37 5.49 9.42
N HIS A 65 -21.03 4.50 8.58
CA HIS A 65 -19.75 3.81 8.70
C HIS A 65 -18.59 4.73 8.34
N VAL A 66 -18.72 5.62 7.35
CA VAL A 66 -17.63 6.49 6.91
C VAL A 66 -17.61 7.87 7.58
N GLN A 67 -18.68 8.26 8.27
CA GLN A 67 -18.81 9.60 8.90
C GLN A 67 -17.70 9.94 9.90
N GLY A 68 -17.30 9.00 10.76
CA GLY A 68 -16.20 9.25 11.72
C GLY A 68 -14.88 9.57 11.01
N LEU A 69 -14.56 8.80 9.96
CA LEU A 69 -13.37 9.01 9.14
C LEU A 69 -13.38 10.36 8.43
N LEU A 70 -14.55 10.82 7.98
CA LEU A 70 -14.70 12.14 7.36
C LEU A 70 -14.55 13.27 8.38
N GLN A 71 -15.07 13.11 9.60
CA GLN A 71 -14.87 14.09 10.67
C GLN A 71 -13.39 14.18 11.08
N ASP A 72 -12.70 13.06 11.21
CA ASP A 72 -11.25 13.04 11.45
C ASP A 72 -10.50 13.70 10.28
N TYR A 73 -10.96 13.50 9.05
CA TYR A 73 -10.49 14.17 7.84
C TYR A 73 -10.93 15.65 7.69
N GLU A 74 -11.81 16.17 8.53
CA GLU A 74 -12.12 17.62 8.56
C GLU A 74 -11.40 18.32 9.70
N ASN A 75 -11.21 17.64 10.83
CA ASN A 75 -10.72 18.23 12.08
C ASN A 75 -9.19 18.17 12.28
N ASP A 76 -8.45 17.35 11.54
CA ASP A 76 -6.97 17.32 11.62
C ASP A 76 -6.36 18.65 11.12
N PRO A 77 -5.62 19.37 11.97
CA PRO A 77 -4.97 20.64 11.64
C PRO A 77 -3.62 20.49 10.92
N SER A 78 -3.24 19.27 10.48
CA SER A 78 -1.96 18.99 9.83
C SER A 78 -1.67 19.83 8.57
N ASP A 79 -0.43 20.35 8.48
CA ASP A 79 0.10 21.11 7.34
C ASP A 79 0.47 20.24 6.11
N MET A 80 0.20 18.92 6.14
CA MET A 80 0.46 17.97 5.04
C MET A 80 -0.84 17.45 4.41
N PRO A 81 -1.61 18.31 3.69
CA PRO A 81 -2.95 17.98 3.19
C PRO A 81 -2.94 16.85 2.14
N ASP A 82 -1.85 16.73 1.38
CA ASP A 82 -1.77 15.77 0.28
C ASP A 82 -1.61 14.33 0.79
N ASN A 83 -0.71 14.08 1.75
CA ASN A 83 -0.53 12.73 2.33
C ASN A 83 -1.80 12.26 3.05
N ARG A 84 -2.47 13.19 3.74
CA ARG A 84 -3.76 12.94 4.42
C ARG A 84 -4.87 12.56 3.45
N THR A 85 -4.97 13.27 2.31
CA THR A 85 -5.96 12.97 1.26
C THR A 85 -5.82 11.54 0.78
N GLY A 86 -4.59 11.08 0.52
CA GLY A 86 -4.33 9.72 0.07
C GLY A 86 -4.76 8.67 1.10
N THR A 87 -4.34 8.83 2.35
CA THR A 87 -4.70 7.92 3.45
C THR A 87 -6.21 7.87 3.68
N ALA A 88 -6.87 9.03 3.78
CA ALA A 88 -8.32 9.11 3.97
C ALA A 88 -9.07 8.46 2.80
N THR A 89 -8.60 8.66 1.56
CA THR A 89 -9.20 8.01 0.38
C THR A 89 -9.12 6.49 0.47
N VAL A 90 -7.95 5.93 0.81
CA VAL A 90 -7.79 4.47 0.94
C VAL A 90 -8.68 3.92 2.05
N LEU A 91 -8.67 4.55 3.22
CA LEU A 91 -9.49 4.13 4.37
C LEU A 91 -10.99 4.20 4.05
N LEU A 92 -11.44 5.25 3.36
CA LEU A 92 -12.83 5.36 2.90
C LEU A 92 -13.22 4.25 1.94
N LEU A 93 -12.37 3.95 0.95
CA LEU A 93 -12.64 2.90 -0.03
C LEU A 93 -12.73 1.53 0.65
N MET A 94 -11.78 1.20 1.52
CA MET A 94 -11.83 -0.05 2.28
C MET A 94 -13.10 -0.17 3.10
N LYS A 95 -13.42 0.87 3.87
CA LYS A 95 -14.60 0.85 4.73
C LYS A 95 -15.89 0.78 3.93
N HIS A 96 -15.94 1.41 2.76
CA HIS A 96 -17.08 1.33 1.84
C HIS A 96 -17.26 -0.08 1.27
N PHE A 97 -16.17 -0.74 0.88
CA PHE A 97 -16.20 -2.11 0.35
C PHE A 97 -16.20 -3.20 1.43
N LEU A 98 -16.26 -2.82 2.71
CA LEU A 98 -16.23 -3.73 3.86
C LEU A 98 -14.96 -4.60 3.91
N GLU A 99 -13.86 -4.10 3.35
CA GLU A 99 -12.55 -4.72 3.45
C GLU A 99 -12.05 -4.64 4.89
N LYS A 100 -11.41 -5.72 5.37
CA LYS A 100 -10.80 -5.73 6.70
C LYS A 100 -9.52 -4.90 6.68
N GLU A 101 -9.10 -4.38 7.84
CA GLU A 101 -7.88 -3.57 7.93
C GLU A 101 -6.62 -4.36 7.54
N ASP A 102 -6.62 -5.67 7.82
CA ASP A 102 -5.58 -6.63 7.42
C ASP A 102 -5.63 -7.00 5.93
N SER A 103 -6.70 -6.66 5.19
CA SER A 103 -6.77 -6.86 3.73
C SER A 103 -5.81 -5.95 2.94
N ILE A 104 -5.39 -4.78 3.49
CA ILE A 104 -4.41 -3.90 2.80
C ILE A 104 -3.09 -4.64 2.57
N PHE A 105 -2.70 -5.43 3.57
CA PHE A 105 -1.42 -6.11 3.56
C PHE A 105 -1.66 -7.51 3.01
N ILE A 106 -1.30 -7.70 1.74
CA ILE A 106 -1.10 -9.06 1.23
C ILE A 106 0.10 -9.61 1.99
N LEU A 107 -0.16 -10.48 2.98
CA LEU A 107 0.86 -11.31 3.61
C LEU A 107 1.46 -12.23 2.54
N ALA A 108 2.46 -11.73 1.83
CA ALA A 108 3.30 -12.55 0.96
C ALA A 108 4.08 -13.52 1.86
N ASP A 109 3.64 -14.77 1.88
CA ASP A 109 4.13 -15.89 2.69
C ASP A 109 4.52 -15.55 4.14
N LEU A 110 3.62 -15.87 5.07
CA LEU A 110 3.82 -15.80 6.53
C LEU A 110 5.16 -16.40 6.98
N ALA A 111 5.66 -17.43 6.29
CA ALA A 111 6.96 -18.06 6.54
C ALA A 111 8.15 -17.07 6.45
N ARG A 112 8.09 -16.09 5.54
CA ARG A 112 9.17 -15.14 5.30
C ARG A 112 9.14 -13.95 6.25
N VAL A 113 7.95 -13.43 6.53
CA VAL A 113 7.74 -12.34 7.51
C VAL A 113 8.21 -12.77 8.89
N THR A 114 7.91 -14.01 9.26
CA THR A 114 8.34 -14.62 10.53
C THR A 114 9.87 -14.67 10.64
N HIS A 115 10.57 -15.13 9.60
CA HIS A 115 12.04 -15.15 9.57
C HIS A 115 12.67 -13.75 9.64
N ALA A 116 12.11 -12.76 8.94
CA ALA A 116 12.60 -11.37 8.99
C ALA A 116 12.36 -10.71 10.36
N ILE A 117 11.23 -10.99 11.00
CA ILE A 117 10.93 -10.48 12.36
C ILE A 117 11.87 -11.12 13.40
N TYR A 118 12.15 -12.41 13.31
CA TYR A 118 13.10 -13.06 14.23
C TYR A 118 14.55 -12.60 13.99
N ALA A 119 14.97 -12.39 12.75
CA ALA A 119 16.30 -11.83 12.45
C ALA A 119 16.48 -10.43 13.08
N THR A 120 15.49 -9.55 12.90
CA THR A 120 15.52 -8.17 13.45
C THR A 120 15.31 -8.10 14.97
N ARG A 121 14.78 -9.14 15.61
CA ARG A 121 14.66 -9.24 17.07
C ARG A 121 15.96 -9.74 17.70
N ASN A 122 16.65 -10.67 17.04
CA ASN A 122 17.93 -11.20 17.51
C ASN A 122 19.06 -10.15 17.40
N GLU A 123 19.00 -9.28 16.39
CA GLU A 123 19.92 -8.13 16.24
C GLU A 123 19.73 -7.04 17.30
N ARG A 124 18.56 -6.99 17.96
CA ARG A 124 18.24 -6.00 19.02
C ARG A 124 18.47 -6.51 20.44
N GLY A 125 18.90 -7.76 20.62
CA GLY A 125 19.33 -8.28 21.92
C GLY A 125 18.25 -8.34 23.00
N GLU A 126 16.96 -8.42 22.62
CA GLU A 126 15.84 -8.55 23.57
C GLU A 126 15.32 -9.99 23.55
N GLY A 127 15.89 -10.82 24.42
CA GLY A 127 15.44 -12.17 24.77
C GLY A 127 14.65 -12.19 26.07
#